data_AF-A0A9X5X4G2-F1
#
_entry.id   AF-A0A9X5X4G2-F1
#
_cell.length_a   1.000
_cell.length_b   1.000
_cell.length_c   1.000
_cell.angle_alpha   90.00
_cell.angle_beta   90.00
_cell.angle_gamma   90.00
#
_symmetry.space_group_name_H-M   'P 1'
#
loop_
_entity.id
_entity.type
_entity.pdbx_description
1 polymer ?
#
loop_
_entity_poly.entity_id
_entity_poly.type
_entity_poly.pdbx_seq_one_letter_code
_entity_poly.pdbx_strand_id
1 'polypeptide(L)'
;ELLAAARGGDAGAPLRRLHCQQALSLVGLEAEPALREVLDDAELGGLARVWLSEHGAADVPPPSEAMIFWLTIDTIAAQLAAEGNSAELQGLVEGLAQQHGSFFAAAWRVDHPATPDVLEAMGRLHPDKKVAKEARKAAFKARSQQGG
;
A
#
# COMPACT_ATOMS: atom_id res chain seq x y z
N GLU A 1 -14.11 -12.67 -11.05
CA GLU A 1 -12.81 -12.78 -11.76
C GLU A 1 -11.79 -11.67 -11.42
N LEU A 2 -12.04 -10.39 -11.69
CA LEU A 2 -11.02 -9.33 -11.50
C LEU A 2 -10.47 -9.25 -10.06
N LEU A 3 -11.34 -9.16 -9.06
CA LEU A 3 -10.96 -9.16 -7.65
C LEU A 3 -10.21 -10.44 -7.23
N ALA A 4 -10.60 -11.58 -7.79
CA ALA A 4 -9.93 -12.85 -7.50
C ALA A 4 -8.50 -12.89 -8.06
N ALA A 5 -8.30 -12.36 -9.27
CA ALA A 5 -6.99 -12.27 -9.91
C ALA A 5 -6.04 -11.27 -9.23
N ALA A 6 -6.60 -10.32 -8.48
CA ALA A 6 -5.83 -9.32 -7.74
C ALA A 6 -5.17 -9.86 -6.46
N ARG A 7 -5.60 -11.02 -5.96
CA ARG A 7 -5.03 -11.61 -4.74
C ARG A 7 -3.62 -12.17 -4.95
N GLY A 8 -2.93 -12.40 -3.83
CA GLY A 8 -1.65 -13.09 -3.75
C GLY A 8 -0.63 -12.35 -2.90
N GLY A 9 0.37 -13.12 -2.45
CA GLY A 9 1.54 -12.63 -1.71
C GLY A 9 2.84 -12.62 -2.52
N ASP A 10 2.80 -12.93 -3.82
CA ASP A 10 3.99 -12.88 -4.68
C ASP A 10 4.38 -11.43 -5.01
N ALA A 11 5.61 -11.25 -5.51
CA ALA A 11 6.16 -9.94 -5.83
C ALA A 11 5.33 -9.12 -6.85
N GLY A 12 4.55 -9.79 -7.71
CA GLY A 12 3.68 -9.13 -8.69
C GLY A 12 2.31 -8.75 -8.14
N ALA A 13 1.93 -9.20 -6.94
CA ALA A 13 0.60 -8.99 -6.39
C ALA A 13 0.22 -7.51 -6.17
N PRO A 14 1.12 -6.63 -5.65
CA PRO A 14 0.80 -5.21 -5.52
C PRO A 14 0.41 -4.56 -6.86
N LEU A 15 1.18 -4.85 -7.92
CA LEU A 15 0.89 -4.31 -9.26
C LEU A 15 -0.42 -4.87 -9.82
N ARG A 16 -0.75 -6.14 -9.58
CA ARG A 16 -2.07 -6.71 -9.94
C ARG A 16 -3.21 -6.02 -9.21
N ARG A 17 -3.06 -5.71 -7.92
CA ARG A 17 -4.05 -4.96 -7.14
C ARG A 17 -4.24 -3.54 -7.66
N LEU A 18 -3.16 -2.83 -8.01
CA LEU A 18 -3.24 -1.51 -8.64
C LEU A 18 -3.98 -1.57 -9.99
N HIS A 19 -3.63 -2.50 -10.87
CA HIS A 19 -4.33 -2.66 -12.15
C HIS A 19 -5.80 -3.05 -11.97
N CYS A 20 -6.11 -3.88 -10.95
CA CYS A 20 -7.49 -4.19 -10.58
C CYS A 20 -8.26 -2.92 -10.19
N GLN A 21 -7.70 -2.06 -9.34
CA GLN A 21 -8.32 -0.78 -8.97
C GLN A 21 -8.57 0.12 -10.20
N GLN A 22 -7.57 0.24 -11.08
CA GLN A 22 -7.71 1.02 -12.32
C GLN A 22 -8.80 0.45 -13.24
N ALA A 23 -8.89 -0.87 -13.37
CA ALA A 23 -9.95 -1.51 -14.14
C ALA A 23 -11.34 -1.34 -13.50
N LEU A 24 -11.46 -1.41 -12.17
CA LEU A 24 -12.72 -1.16 -11.45
C LEU A 24 -13.23 0.27 -11.66
N SER A 25 -12.33 1.26 -11.81
CA SER A 25 -12.70 2.63 -12.14
C SER A 25 -13.42 2.75 -13.50
N LEU A 26 -13.14 1.83 -14.43
CA LEU A 26 -13.79 1.78 -15.74
C LEU A 26 -15.16 1.08 -15.71
N VAL A 27 -15.36 0.17 -14.75
CA VAL A 27 -16.64 -0.51 -14.53
C VAL A 27 -17.65 0.44 -13.86
N GLY A 28 -17.19 1.30 -12.96
CA GLY A 28 -18.05 2.24 -12.24
C GLY A 28 -18.95 1.55 -11.21
N LEU A 29 -20.10 2.15 -10.92
CA LEU A 29 -20.97 1.78 -9.79
C LEU A 29 -21.44 0.31 -9.78
N GLU A 30 -21.44 -0.37 -10.93
CA GLU A 30 -21.76 -1.81 -11.01
C GLU A 30 -20.81 -2.69 -10.19
N ALA A 31 -19.61 -2.20 -9.86
CA ALA A 31 -18.63 -2.91 -9.04
C ALA A 31 -18.96 -2.88 -7.53
N GLU A 32 -19.85 -2.00 -7.07
CA GLU A 32 -20.10 -1.79 -5.63
C GLU A 32 -20.45 -3.09 -4.87
N PRO A 33 -21.38 -3.96 -5.33
CA PRO A 33 -21.73 -5.17 -4.59
C PRO A 33 -20.52 -6.09 -4.37
N ALA A 34 -19.72 -6.31 -5.42
CA ALA A 34 -18.53 -7.15 -5.34
C ALA A 34 -17.45 -6.56 -4.43
N LEU A 35 -17.35 -5.23 -4.35
CA LEU A 35 -16.41 -4.55 -3.45
C LEU A 35 -16.86 -4.62 -1.99
N ARG A 36 -18.17 -4.58 -1.74
CA ARG A 36 -18.72 -4.79 -0.39
C ARG A 36 -18.43 -6.20 0.15
N GLU A 37 -18.43 -7.21 -0.73
CA GLU A 37 -18.13 -8.60 -0.35
C GLU A 37 -16.69 -8.82 0.12
N VAL A 38 -15.75 -7.95 -0.26
CA VAL A 38 -14.32 -8.10 0.07
C VAL A 38 -13.85 -7.11 1.14
N LEU A 39 -14.75 -6.43 1.84
CA LEU A 39 -14.37 -5.42 2.84
C LEU A 39 -13.55 -6.00 4.02
N ASP A 40 -13.77 -7.27 4.35
CA ASP A 40 -13.05 -7.99 5.41
C ASP A 40 -11.83 -8.76 4.89
N ASP A 41 -11.58 -8.72 3.57
CA ASP A 41 -10.40 -9.33 2.95
C ASP A 41 -9.15 -8.50 3.31
N ALA A 42 -8.11 -9.16 3.81
CA ALA A 42 -6.89 -8.50 4.26
C ALA A 42 -6.12 -7.81 3.12
N GLU A 43 -6.21 -8.34 1.90
CA GLU A 43 -5.49 -7.82 0.73
C GLU A 43 -6.33 -6.83 -0.07
N LEU A 44 -7.65 -7.05 -0.14
CA LEU A 44 -8.54 -6.28 -1.00
C LEU A 44 -9.37 -5.23 -0.25
N GLY A 45 -9.62 -5.43 1.05
CA GLY A 45 -10.54 -4.59 1.83
C GLY A 45 -10.10 -3.12 1.90
N GLY A 46 -8.79 -2.87 1.96
CA GLY A 46 -8.25 -1.51 1.93
C GLY A 46 -8.58 -0.77 0.63
N LEU A 47 -8.28 -1.37 -0.53
CA LEU A 47 -8.59 -0.77 -1.83
C LEU A 47 -10.09 -0.67 -2.08
N ALA A 48 -10.87 -1.66 -1.63
CA ALA A 48 -12.32 -1.61 -1.73
C ALA A 48 -12.90 -0.42 -0.97
N ARG A 49 -12.39 -0.12 0.23
CA ARG A 49 -12.78 1.07 1.01
C ARG A 49 -12.44 2.37 0.32
N VAL A 50 -11.25 2.49 -0.27
CA VAL A 50 -10.84 3.66 -1.05
C VAL A 50 -11.81 3.87 -2.19
N TRP A 51 -12.04 2.84 -3.01
CA TRP A 51 -12.94 2.92 -4.15
C TRP A 51 -14.36 3.31 -3.72
N LEU A 52 -14.93 2.65 -2.71
CA LEU A 52 -16.29 2.93 -2.23
C LEU A 52 -16.43 4.36 -1.72
N SER A 53 -15.42 4.86 -1.00
CA SER A 53 -15.41 6.23 -0.48
C SER A 53 -15.31 7.27 -1.60
N GLU A 54 -14.44 7.04 -2.60
CA GLU A 54 -14.28 7.91 -3.77
C GLU A 54 -15.55 8.00 -4.62
N HIS A 55 -16.36 6.93 -4.63
CA HIS A 55 -17.63 6.86 -5.35
C HIS A 55 -18.83 7.28 -4.50
N GLY A 56 -18.62 7.78 -3.28
CA GLY A 56 -19.67 8.30 -2.41
C GLY A 56 -20.61 7.23 -1.86
N ALA A 57 -20.18 5.96 -1.79
CA ALA A 57 -20.97 4.90 -1.21
C ALA A 57 -21.21 5.18 0.28
N ALA A 58 -22.46 4.97 0.73
CA ALA A 58 -22.82 5.11 2.13
C ALA A 58 -22.32 3.91 2.96
N ASP A 59 -22.19 4.12 4.27
CA ASP A 59 -21.93 3.07 5.26
C ASP A 59 -20.66 2.24 4.98
N VAL A 60 -19.61 2.89 4.50
CA VAL A 60 -18.27 2.28 4.37
C VAL A 60 -17.60 2.33 5.74
N PRO A 61 -17.30 1.18 6.38
CA PRO A 61 -16.68 1.21 7.69
C PRO A 61 -15.23 1.71 7.58
N PRO A 62 -14.74 2.47 8.59
CA PRO A 62 -13.39 3.01 8.56
C PRO A 62 -12.36 1.86 8.60
N PRO A 63 -11.22 2.01 7.89
CA PRO A 63 -10.16 1.02 7.93
C PRO A 63 -9.49 1.00 9.32
N SER A 64 -8.98 -0.17 9.71
CA SER A 64 -8.10 -0.27 10.87
C SER A 64 -6.73 0.36 10.57
N GLU A 65 -6.00 0.75 11.61
CA GLU A 65 -4.63 1.26 11.45
C GLU A 65 -3.72 0.26 10.72
N ALA A 66 -3.82 -1.02 11.05
CA ALA A 66 -3.08 -2.08 10.38
C ALA A 66 -3.38 -2.14 8.87
N MET A 67 -4.65 -2.01 8.48
CA MET A 67 -5.07 -1.97 7.07
C MET A 67 -4.54 -0.73 6.35
N ILE A 68 -4.55 0.43 7.00
CA ILE A 68 -4.00 1.68 6.42
C ILE A 68 -2.51 1.49 6.10
N PHE A 69 -1.72 0.99 7.04
CA PHE A 69 -0.29 0.77 6.81
C PHE A 69 -0.02 -0.32 5.78
N TRP A 70 -0.78 -1.42 5.81
CA TRP A 70 -0.67 -2.49 4.83
C TRP A 70 -0.94 -1.97 3.41
N LEU A 71 -2.05 -1.23 3.22
CA LEU A 71 -2.41 -0.61 1.94
C LEU A 71 -1.37 0.41 1.48
N THR A 72 -0.79 1.17 2.41
CA THR A 72 0.25 2.14 2.08
C THR A 72 1.50 1.44 1.54
N ILE A 73 1.95 0.36 2.19
CA ILE A 73 3.07 -0.46 1.71
C ILE A 73 2.75 -1.05 0.33
N ASP A 74 1.56 -1.61 0.16
CA ASP A 74 1.13 -2.23 -1.10
C ASP A 74 1.11 -1.22 -2.25
N THR A 75 0.58 -0.03 -2.00
CA THR A 75 0.51 1.05 -2.98
C THR A 75 1.90 1.47 -3.42
N ILE A 76 2.83 1.69 -2.50
CA ILE A 76 4.21 2.07 -2.83
C ILE A 76 4.91 0.94 -3.60
N ALA A 77 4.70 -0.32 -3.22
CA ALA A 77 5.25 -1.47 -3.93
C ALA A 77 4.75 -1.54 -5.37
N ALA A 78 3.46 -1.28 -5.60
CA ALA A 78 2.87 -1.22 -6.92
C ALA A 78 3.46 -0.08 -7.77
N GLN A 79 3.61 1.12 -7.19
CA GLN A 79 4.20 2.28 -7.88
C GLN A 79 5.67 2.05 -8.23
N LEU A 80 6.45 1.43 -7.33
CA LEU A 80 7.83 1.02 -7.60
C LEU A 80 7.93 0.04 -8.78
N ALA A 81 6.97 -0.89 -8.88
CA ALA A 81 6.91 -1.86 -9.97
C ALA A 81 6.45 -1.24 -11.30
N ALA A 82 5.57 -0.24 -11.25
CA ALA A 82 5.00 0.40 -12.44
C ALA A 82 5.94 1.46 -13.06
N GLU A 83 6.48 2.36 -12.24
CA GLU A 83 7.17 3.57 -12.69
C GLU A 83 8.64 3.65 -12.26
N GLY A 84 9.08 2.76 -11.36
CA GLY A 84 10.40 2.84 -10.76
C GLY A 84 10.57 4.06 -9.86
N ASN A 85 11.75 4.69 -9.90
CA ASN A 85 12.07 5.86 -9.07
C ASN A 85 11.57 7.17 -9.75
N SER A 86 10.25 7.33 -9.92
CA SER A 86 9.63 8.53 -10.51
C SER A 86 9.61 9.73 -9.54
N ALA A 87 9.41 10.94 -10.07
CA ALA A 87 9.30 12.16 -9.24
C ALA A 87 8.00 12.15 -8.43
N GLU A 88 6.95 11.57 -9.00
CA GLU A 88 5.66 11.31 -8.37
C GLU A 88 5.83 10.40 -7.16
N LEU A 89 6.57 9.30 -7.31
CA LEU A 89 6.88 8.41 -6.21
C LEU A 89 7.71 9.09 -5.11
N GLN A 90 8.69 9.91 -5.50
CA GLN A 90 9.46 10.69 -4.52
C GLN A 90 8.53 11.62 -3.72
N GLY A 91 7.62 12.33 -4.39
CA GLY A 91 6.63 13.20 -3.74
C GLY A 91 5.70 12.43 -2.79
N LEU A 92 5.25 11.23 -3.16
CA LEU A 92 4.48 10.36 -2.29
C LEU A 92 5.25 9.97 -1.02
N VAL A 93 6.51 9.54 -1.18
CA VAL A 93 7.39 9.15 -0.07
C VAL A 93 7.64 10.32 0.89
N GLU A 94 7.87 11.52 0.36
CA GLU A 94 8.04 12.73 1.16
C GLU A 94 6.76 13.08 1.94
N GLY A 95 5.60 13.06 1.27
CA GLY A 95 4.31 13.35 1.89
C GLY A 95 3.99 12.40 3.04
N LEU A 96 4.20 11.10 2.85
CA LEU A 96 3.96 10.08 3.88
C LEU A 96 4.84 10.27 5.12
N ALA A 97 6.14 10.54 4.91
CA ALA A 97 7.07 10.78 6.01
C ALA A 97 6.72 12.05 6.81
N GLN A 98 6.19 13.08 6.14
CA GLN A 98 5.77 14.33 6.79
C GLN A 98 4.46 14.18 7.57
N GLN A 99 3.48 13.49 7.00
CA GLN A 99 2.16 13.30 7.63
C GLN A 99 2.23 12.36 8.84
N HIS A 100 3.19 11.44 8.85
CA HIS A 100 3.33 10.43 9.89
C HIS A 100 4.76 10.42 10.42
N GLY A 101 5.06 11.29 11.40
CA GLY A 101 6.38 11.32 12.05
C GLY A 101 6.79 10.00 12.73
N SER A 102 5.82 9.11 12.99
CA SER A 102 6.02 7.75 13.49
C SER A 102 5.88 6.66 12.41
N PHE A 103 5.77 7.02 11.13
CA PHE A 103 5.52 6.09 10.02
C PHE A 103 6.47 4.90 10.05
N PHE A 104 7.77 5.17 10.03
CA PHE A 104 8.79 4.11 10.02
C PHE A 104 8.80 3.28 11.29
N ALA A 105 8.30 3.80 12.41
CA ALA A 105 8.16 3.05 13.64
C ALA A 105 6.98 2.06 13.55
N ALA A 106 5.89 2.41 12.88
CA ALA A 106 4.77 1.50 12.67
C ALA A 106 5.01 0.54 11.48
N ALA A 107 5.43 1.08 10.34
CA ALA A 107 5.51 0.39 9.05
C ALA A 107 6.40 -0.86 9.06
N TRP A 108 7.52 -0.87 9.81
CA TRP A 108 8.40 -2.05 9.85
C TRP A 108 7.76 -3.30 10.47
N ARG A 109 6.69 -3.13 11.25
CA ARG A 109 5.96 -4.23 11.90
C ARG A 109 4.83 -4.78 11.04
N VAL A 110 4.56 -4.14 9.90
CA VAL A 110 3.47 -4.53 8.99
C VAL A 110 3.81 -5.87 8.35
N ASP A 111 2.91 -6.82 8.52
CA ASP A 111 2.99 -8.13 7.90
C ASP A 111 2.58 -8.06 6.42
N HIS A 112 3.50 -7.57 5.60
CA HIS A 112 3.36 -7.50 4.14
C HIS A 112 4.69 -7.93 3.50
N PRO A 113 4.66 -8.82 2.47
CA PRO A 113 5.87 -9.29 1.78
C PRO A 113 6.81 -8.18 1.27
N ALA A 114 6.25 -7.06 0.77
CA ALA A 114 7.01 -5.94 0.21
C ALA A 114 7.54 -4.94 1.26
N THR A 115 7.20 -5.07 2.54
CA THR A 115 7.58 -4.10 3.60
C THR A 115 9.08 -3.76 3.58
N PRO A 116 10.02 -4.72 3.54
CA PRO A 116 11.43 -4.37 3.58
C PRO A 116 11.91 -3.61 2.35
N ASP A 117 11.47 -4.02 1.17
CA ASP A 117 11.89 -3.43 -0.10
C ASP A 117 11.30 -2.02 -0.29
N VAL A 118 10.05 -1.80 0.15
CA VAL A 118 9.42 -0.48 0.19
C VAL A 118 10.19 0.45 1.12
N LEU A 119 10.49 0.03 2.35
CA LEU A 119 11.23 0.85 3.31
C LEU A 119 12.65 1.18 2.83
N GLU A 120 13.30 0.24 2.13
CA GLU A 120 14.60 0.48 1.50
C GLU A 120 14.51 1.50 0.36
N ALA A 121 13.52 1.37 -0.51
CA ALA A 121 13.27 2.32 -1.58
C ALA A 121 12.97 3.73 -1.05
N MET A 122 12.15 3.84 0.01
CA MET A 122 11.91 5.12 0.69
C MET A 122 13.20 5.73 1.22
N GLY A 123 14.08 4.92 1.81
CA GLY A 123 15.40 5.37 2.27
C GLY A 123 16.31 5.83 1.14
N ARG A 124 16.18 5.27 -0.06
CA ARG A 124 16.93 5.68 -1.26
C ARG A 124 16.38 6.99 -1.85
N LEU A 125 15.05 7.15 -1.86
CA LEU A 125 14.35 8.25 -2.54
C LEU A 125 14.26 9.54 -1.71
N HIS A 126 14.15 9.44 -0.38
CA HIS A 126 13.85 10.60 0.45
C HIS A 126 15.03 11.61 0.49
N PRO A 127 14.80 12.91 0.23
CA PRO A 127 15.87 13.91 0.16
C PRO A 127 16.46 14.27 1.53
N ASP A 128 15.64 14.25 2.60
CA ASP A 128 16.14 14.43 3.97
C ASP A 128 16.91 13.20 4.43
N LYS A 129 18.21 13.39 4.72
CA LYS A 129 19.14 12.34 5.17
C LYS A 129 18.75 11.69 6.51
N LYS A 130 18.07 12.41 7.40
CA LYS A 130 17.61 11.86 8.70
C LYS A 130 16.48 10.88 8.47
N VAL A 131 15.46 11.32 7.73
CA VAL A 131 14.30 10.49 7.36
C VAL A 131 14.74 9.27 6.55
N ALA A 132 15.63 9.49 5.57
CA ALA A 132 16.21 8.41 4.77
C ALA A 132 16.98 7.38 5.64
N LYS A 133 17.63 7.81 6.73
CA LYS A 133 18.32 6.91 7.67
C LYS A 133 17.33 6.13 8.52
N GLU A 134 16.22 6.73 8.92
CA GLU A 134 15.16 6.05 9.67
C GLU A 134 14.48 4.97 8.83
N ALA A 135 14.16 5.28 7.57
CA ALA A 135 13.63 4.33 6.61
C ALA A 135 14.55 3.10 6.44
N ARG A 136 15.85 3.30 6.23
CA ARG A 136 16.83 2.20 6.12
C ARG A 136 16.92 1.35 7.40
N LYS A 137 16.84 1.97 8.58
CA LYS A 137 16.80 1.23 9.85
C LYS A 137 15.52 0.40 9.98
N ALA A 138 14.39 0.95 9.56
CA ALA A 138 13.11 0.25 9.54
C ALA A 138 13.15 -0.94 8.55
N ALA A 139 13.71 -0.74 7.36
CA ALA A 139 13.93 -1.81 6.38
C ALA A 139 14.76 -2.96 6.97
N PHE A 140 15.87 -2.64 7.64
CA PHE A 140 16.69 -3.66 8.31
C PHE A 140 15.89 -4.46 9.36
N LYS A 141 15.10 -3.78 10.20
CA LYS A 141 14.24 -4.45 11.19
C LYS A 141 13.20 -5.36 10.54
N ALA A 142 12.56 -4.89 9.46
CA ALA A 142 11.57 -5.66 8.72
C ALA A 142 12.18 -6.94 8.12
N ARG A 143 13.39 -6.85 7.51
CA ARG A 143 14.13 -8.03 7.02
C ARG A 143 14.42 -9.02 8.14
N SER A 144 14.86 -8.53 9.31
CA SER A 144 15.15 -9.40 10.47
C SER A 144 13.89 -10.09 11.01
N GLN A 145 12.73 -9.45 10.95
CA GLN A 145 11.46 -10.03 11.37
C GLN A 145 10.96 -11.11 10.40
N GLN A 146 11.17 -10.93 9.09
CA GLN A 146 10.71 -11.89 8.08
C GLN A 146 11.65 -13.09 7.90
N GLY A 147 12.94 -12.92 8.22
CA GLY A 147 13.96 -13.97 8.09
C GLY A 147 14.25 -14.76 9.37
N GLY A 148 13.58 -14.45 10.48
CA GLY A 148 13.66 -15.17 11.75
C GLY A 148 12.45 -16.07 11.96
#